data_AF-A0A3N6AQK2-F1
#
_entry.id   AF-A0A3N6AQK2-F1
#
_cell.length_a   1.000
_cell.length_b   1.000
_cell.length_c   1.000
_cell.angle_alpha   90.00
_cell.angle_beta   90.00
_cell.angle_gamma   90.00
#
_symmetry.space_group_name_H-M   'P 1'
#
loop_
_entity.id
_entity.type
_entity.pdbx_description
1 polymer ?
#
loop_
_entity_poly.entity_id
_entity_poly.type
_entity_poly.pdbx_seq_one_letter_code
_entity_poly.pdbx_strand_id
1 'polypeptide(L)' 'MIVRQAEEKDAKQFLELLCEIDASNNMLFNPGERKTTVEQQRKIIQDFKNDPRSAFLVAENEGNFKIFK' A
#
# COMPACT_ATOMS: atom_id res chain seq x y z
N MET A 1 13.81 -10.07 1.41
CA MET A 1 12.87 -9.44 0.47
C MET A 1 12.04 -10.51 -0.23
N ILE A 2 10.71 -10.43 -0.11
CA ILE A 2 9.74 -11.31 -0.79
C ILE A 2 8.78 -10.42 -1.57
N VAL A 3 8.47 -10.78 -2.80
CA VAL A 3 7.42 -10.14 -3.61
C VAL A 3 6.25 -11.10 -3.70
N ARG A 4 5.05 -10.63 -3.35
CA ARG A 4 3.82 -11.44 -3.36
C ARG A 4 2.62 -10.58 -3.75
N GLN A 5 1.50 -11.24 -4.03
CA GLN A 5 0.24 -10.54 -4.23
C GLN A 5 -0.23 -9.90 -2.92
N ALA A 6 -0.80 -8.70 -3.02
CA ALA A 6 -1.41 -8.00 -1.90
C ALA A 6 -2.68 -8.73 -1.44
N GLU A 7 -2.86 -8.79 -0.13
CA GLU A 7 -4.06 -9.30 0.52
C GLU A 7 -4.76 -8.20 1.32
N GLU A 8 -6.05 -8.36 1.58
CA GLU A 8 -6.86 -7.41 2.36
C GLU A 8 -6.26 -7.09 3.74
N LYS A 9 -5.52 -8.03 4.34
CA LYS A 9 -4.81 -7.84 5.63
C LYS A 9 -3.68 -6.82 5.54
N ASP A 10 -3.14 -6.58 4.35
CA ASP A 10 -2.04 -5.64 4.12
C ASP A 10 -2.50 -4.18 4.15
N ALA A 11 -3.82 -3.93 4.09
CA ALA A 11 -4.40 -2.59 3.91
C ALA A 11 -3.87 -1.55 4.90
N LYS A 12 -3.76 -1.89 6.18
CA LYS A 12 -3.29 -0.97 7.22
C LYS A 12 -1.82 -0.63 7.02
N GLN A 13 -0.96 -1.64 6.94
CA GLN A 13 0.48 -1.46 6.85
C GLN A 13 0.88 -0.80 5.52
N PHE A 14 0.16 -1.10 4.43
CA PHE A 14 0.40 -0.47 3.15
C PHE A 14 0.00 1.01 3.17
N LEU A 15 -1.13 1.35 3.79
CA LEU A 15 -1.54 2.73 3.98
C LEU A 15 -0.53 3.52 4.83
N GLU A 16 0.03 2.90 5.88
CA GLU A 16 1.09 3.50 6.70
C GLU A 16 2.34 3.81 5.85
N LEU A 17 2.77 2.87 5.00
CA LEU A 17 3.86 3.12 4.04
C LEU A 17 3.51 4.27 3.10
N LEU A 18 2.28 4.30 2.56
CA LEU A 18 1.83 5.39 1.68
C LEU A 18 1.93 6.76 2.36
N CYS A 19 1.52 6.86 3.62
CA CYS A 19 1.67 8.09 4.41
C CYS A 19 3.14 8.45 4.66
N GLU A 20 4.02 7.46 4.87
CA GLU A 20 5.46 7.68 5.03
C GLU A 20 6.10 8.24 3.75
N ILE A 21 5.77 7.67 2.59
CA ILE A 21 6.31 8.13 1.30
C ILE A 21 5.73 9.46 0.83
N ASP A 22 4.55 9.85 1.30
CA ASP A 22 4.01 11.19 1.03
C ASP A 22 4.95 12.28 1.60
N ALA A 23 5.76 11.96 2.62
CA ALA A 23 6.81 12.86 3.14
C ALA A 23 8.10 12.90 2.32
N SER A 24 8.23 12.07 1.27
CA SER A 24 9.41 12.05 0.41
C SER A 24 9.42 13.12 -0.69
N ASN A 25 8.34 13.90 -0.84
CA ASN A 25 8.11 14.86 -1.93
C ASN A 25 8.13 14.27 -3.35
N ASN A 26 8.18 12.93 -3.49
CA ASN A 26 8.18 12.25 -4.78
C ASN A 26 6.82 11.67 -5.17
N MET A 27 5.81 11.83 -4.31
CA MET A 27 4.48 11.22 -4.46
C MET A 27 3.42 12.26 -4.77
N LEU A 28 2.23 11.78 -5.16
CA LEU A 28 1.10 12.64 -5.54
C LEU A 28 0.57 13.49 -4.37
N PHE A 29 0.59 12.95 -3.15
CA PHE A 29 0.07 13.63 -1.97
C PHE A 29 1.19 14.24 -1.15
N ASN A 30 0.92 15.39 -0.54
CA ASN A 30 1.76 15.95 0.51
C ASN A 30 1.46 15.29 1.87
N PRO A 31 2.35 15.42 2.87
CA PRO A 31 2.09 14.97 4.23
C PRO A 31 0.77 15.49 4.78
N GLY A 32 -0.12 14.57 5.19
CA GLY A 32 -1.41 14.89 5.79
C GLY A 32 -2.56 15.15 4.80
N GLU A 33 -2.29 15.22 3.48
CA GLU A 33 -3.35 15.33 2.47
C GLU A 33 -4.10 14.02 2.25
N ARG A 34 -3.41 12.88 2.34
CA ARG A 34 -4.05 11.57 2.21
C ARG A 34 -5.11 11.37 3.29
N LYS A 35 -6.37 11.22 2.86
CA LYS A 35 -7.52 10.92 3.73
C LYS A 35 -8.05 9.50 3.59
N THR A 36 -7.39 8.65 2.81
CA THR A 36 -7.77 7.26 2.61
C THR A 36 -7.84 6.54 3.95
N THR A 37 -8.96 5.88 4.23
CA THR A 37 -9.11 5.07 5.44
C THR A 37 -8.62 3.64 5.20
N VAL A 38 -8.35 2.89 6.28
CA VAL A 38 -7.96 1.48 6.19
C VAL A 38 -9.02 0.65 5.46
N GLU A 39 -10.30 0.93 5.68
CA GLU A 39 -11.43 0.26 5.02
C GLU A 39 -11.46 0.54 3.51
N GLN A 40 -11.21 1.79 3.12
CA GLN A 40 -11.10 2.17 1.71
C GLN A 40 -9.87 1.51 1.06
N GLN A 41 -8.73 1.47 1.75
CA GLN A 41 -7.54 0.81 1.25
C GLN A 41 -7.74 -0.70 1.09
N ARG A 42 -8.48 -1.34 2.01
CA ARG A 42 -8.85 -2.75 1.90
C ARG A 42 -9.71 -2.99 0.67
N LYS A 43 -10.71 -2.15 0.44
CA LYS A 43 -11.56 -2.22 -0.75
C LYS A 43 -10.75 -2.08 -2.04
N ILE A 44 -9.79 -1.14 -2.10
CA ILE A 44 -8.89 -1.00 -3.26
C ILE A 44 -8.15 -2.32 -3.51
N ILE A 45 -7.53 -2.93 -2.49
CA ILE A 45 -6.82 -4.21 -2.65
C ILE A 45 -7.78 -5.32 -3.12
N GLN A 46 -8.99 -5.36 -2.57
CA GLN A 46 -10.02 -6.33 -2.96
C GLN A 46 -10.48 -6.16 -4.41
N ASP A 47 -10.69 -4.92 -4.86
CA ASP A 47 -11.10 -4.60 -6.24
C ASP A 47 -10.03 -5.06 -7.25
N PHE A 48 -8.75 -4.82 -6.96
CA PHE A 48 -7.63 -5.35 -7.77
C PHE A 48 -7.59 -6.88 -7.76
N LYS A 49 -7.82 -7.51 -6.60
CA LYS A 49 -7.85 -8.98 -6.51
C LYS A 49 -8.99 -9.60 -7.34
N ASN A 50 -10.10 -8.88 -7.50
CA ASN A 50 -11.27 -9.33 -8.23
C ASN A 50 -11.23 -9.02 -9.74
N ASP A 51 -10.36 -8.12 -10.21
CA ASP A 51 -10.16 -7.89 -11.65
C ASP A 51 -9.11 -8.86 -12.21
N PRO A 52 -9.50 -9.82 -13.07
CA PRO A 52 -8.57 -10.81 -13.65
C PRO A 52 -7.52 -10.21 -14.58
N ARG A 53 -7.63 -8.92 -14.94
CA ARG A 53 -6.67 -8.20 -15.79
C ARG A 53 -5.70 -7.34 -14.99
N SER A 54 -5.75 -7.41 -13.67
CA SER A 54 -4.93 -6.58 -12.78
C SER A 54 -4.13 -7.44 -11.81
N ALA A 55 -3.00 -6.89 -11.34
CA ALA A 55 -2.19 -7.50 -10.31
C ALA A 55 -1.69 -6.41 -9.36
N PHE A 56 -1.95 -6.59 -8.07
CA PHE A 56 -1.40 -5.76 -7.01
C PHE A 56 -0.29 -6.55 -6.32
N LEU A 57 0.96 -6.14 -6.53
CA LEU A 57 2.12 -6.78 -5.91
C LEU A 57 2.68 -5.88 -4.80
N VAL A 58 3.06 -6.50 -3.69
CA VAL A 58 3.78 -5.86 -2.58
C VAL A 58 5.13 -6.51 -2.41
N ALA A 59 6.12 -5.70 -2.03
CA ALA A 59 7.43 -6.16 -1.61
C ALA A 59 7.55 -5.99 -0.09
N GLU A 60 7.87 -7.06 0.62
CA GLU A 60 8.08 -7.04 2.06
C GLU A 60 9.50 -7.48 2.41
N ASN A 61 10.02 -6.90 3.50
CA ASN A 61 11.25 -7.37 4.13
C ASN A 61 10.92 -7.81 5.56
N GLU A 62 11.09 -9.11 5.85
CA GLU A 62 10.76 -9.70 7.16
C GLU A 62 9.32 -9.36 7.61
N GLY A 63 8.36 -9.46 6.68
CA GLY A 63 6.95 -9.15 6.95
C GLY A 63 6.64 -7.66 7.14
N ASN A 64 7.58 -6.78 6.81
CA ASN A 64 7.39 -5.34 6.93
C ASN A 64 7.44 -4.60 5.59
N PHE A 65 6.55 -3.60 5.46
CA PHE A 65 6.64 -2.57 4.42
C PHE A 65 7.42 -1.39 4.99
N LYS A 66 8.55 -1.04 4.37
CA LYS A 66 9.40 0.09 4.77
C LYS A 66 9.99 0.74 3.53
N ILE A 67 10.27 2.03 3.62
CA ILE A 67 11.11 2.70 2.64
C ILE A 67 12.52 2.11 2.73
N PHE A 68 13.05 1.64 1.60
CA PHE A 68 14.46 1.30 1.49
C PHE A 68 15.25 2.62 1.49
N LYS A 69 16.02 2.85 2.55
CA LYS A 69 16.97 3.97 2.66
C LYS A 69 18.33 3.56 2.13
#